data_AF-A0A838IJ48-F1
#
_entry.id   AF-A0A838IJ48-F1
#
_cell.length_a   1.000
_cell.length_b   1.000
_cell.length_c   1.000
_cell.angle_alpha   90.00
_cell.angle_beta   90.00
_cell.angle_gamma   90.00
#
_symmetry.space_group_name_H-M   'P 1'
#
loop_
_entity.id
_entity.type
_entity.pdbx_description
1 polymer ?
#
loop_
_entity_poly.entity_id
_entity_poly.type
_entity_poly.pdbx_seq_one_letter_code
_entity_poly.pdbx_strand_id
1 'polypeptide(L)'
;MCTFPVYQIETFEWIEEEKIGSKDSDWYCVRTPAPGLELNERWIFKTPKIFRGEIWAEKIAAEIGQRMGLPTARIELARGESEGDAISGTISLNFADPRNGLTLEPGNELMDAQARVRTYKKHDKDGVLALDAVFDYLNENKVRAPLDATLPDEDAAFYFTGYLVFDALIGNVDRHHQNWGAIRTRDGTLHLAPTFDHGASLSRALGPRKRQNYLNNKQLDQYVAMWRKDEPKSLLPAEVIVLH
;
A
#
# COMPACT_ATOMS: atom_id res chain seq x y z
N MET A 1 -4.70 25.67 -6.07
CA MET A 1 -5.04 24.44 -5.31
C MET A 1 -5.24 23.34 -6.33
N CYS A 2 -4.46 22.25 -6.28
CA CYS A 2 -4.79 21.06 -7.06
C CYS A 2 -5.98 20.38 -6.39
N THR A 3 -7.10 20.27 -7.11
CA THR A 3 -8.25 19.47 -6.70
C THR A 3 -8.13 18.09 -7.33
N PHE A 4 -8.17 17.03 -6.52
CA PHE A 4 -8.23 15.67 -7.05
C PHE A 4 -9.66 15.39 -7.56
N PRO A 5 -9.81 14.74 -8.73
CA PRO A 5 -11.12 14.31 -9.20
C PRO A 5 -11.74 13.31 -8.23
N VAL A 6 -13.07 13.35 -8.12
CA VAL A 6 -13.86 12.35 -7.40
C VAL A 6 -14.77 11.67 -8.42
N TYR A 7 -14.54 10.38 -8.65
CA TYR A 7 -15.26 9.59 -9.63
C TYR A 7 -16.59 9.10 -9.05
N GLN A 8 -17.68 9.30 -9.79
CA GLN A 8 -18.97 8.73 -9.43
C GLN A 8 -19.05 7.31 -10.00
N ILE A 9 -19.17 6.32 -9.12
CA ILE A 9 -19.32 4.91 -9.46
C ILE A 9 -20.81 4.59 -9.48
N GLU A 10 -21.35 4.37 -10.67
CA GLU A 10 -22.77 4.10 -10.87
C GLU A 10 -23.10 2.62 -10.66
N THR A 11 -22.20 1.72 -11.06
CA THR A 11 -22.37 0.29 -10.82
C THR A 11 -21.07 -0.33 -10.34
N PHE A 12 -21.18 -1.11 -9.28
CA PHE A 12 -20.12 -1.96 -8.77
C PHE A 12 -20.74 -3.31 -8.38
N GLU A 13 -20.01 -4.38 -8.64
CA GLU A 13 -20.38 -5.71 -8.22
C GLU A 13 -19.55 -6.08 -7.00
N TRP A 14 -20.18 -6.62 -5.97
CA TRP A 14 -19.43 -7.18 -4.85
C TRP A 14 -18.52 -8.31 -5.35
N ILE A 15 -17.27 -8.33 -4.87
CA ILE A 15 -16.35 -9.46 -5.10
C ILE A 15 -16.35 -10.29 -3.81
N GLU A 16 -16.68 -11.57 -3.92
CA GLU A 16 -16.53 -12.53 -2.81
C GLU A 16 -15.08 -12.52 -2.29
N GLU A 17 -14.92 -12.62 -0.97
CA GLU A 17 -13.64 -12.63 -0.23
C GLU A 17 -12.56 -13.49 -0.92
N GLU A 18 -11.72 -12.89 -1.76
CA GLU A 18 -10.34 -13.32 -1.87
C GLU A 18 -9.52 -12.52 -0.86
N LYS A 19 -9.44 -13.06 0.36
CA LYS A 19 -8.36 -12.99 1.38
C LYS A 19 -7.26 -11.91 1.31
N ILE A 20 -7.54 -10.69 0.84
CA ILE A 20 -6.51 -9.69 0.52
C ILE A 20 -6.69 -8.38 1.34
N GLY A 21 -7.73 -8.29 2.19
CA GLY A 21 -8.04 -7.05 2.92
C GLY A 21 -8.36 -7.21 4.41
N SER A 22 -8.27 -6.10 5.15
CA SER A 22 -8.63 -6.03 6.57
C SER A 22 -10.14 -6.11 6.79
N LYS A 23 -10.57 -6.59 7.97
CA LYS A 23 -12.00 -6.69 8.37
C LYS A 23 -12.76 -5.35 8.39
N ASP A 24 -12.03 -4.24 8.27
CA ASP A 24 -12.53 -2.87 8.49
C ASP A 24 -13.02 -2.17 7.22
N SER A 25 -12.94 -2.81 6.05
CA SER A 25 -13.40 -2.22 4.77
C SER A 25 -14.18 -3.24 3.92
N ASP A 26 -15.09 -2.73 3.11
CA ASP A 26 -15.79 -3.51 2.09
C ASP A 26 -15.16 -3.24 0.71
N TRP A 27 -15.06 -4.29 -0.09
CA TRP A 27 -14.36 -4.31 -1.37
C TRP A 27 -15.33 -4.69 -2.49
N TYR A 28 -15.33 -3.92 -3.57
CA TYR A 28 -16.23 -4.11 -4.70
C TYR A 28 -15.45 -4.01 -6.02
N CYS A 29 -15.81 -4.82 -7.02
CA CYS A 29 -15.36 -4.68 -8.40
C CYS A 29 -16.12 -3.54 -9.02
N VAL A 30 -15.42 -2.57 -9.59
CA VAL A 30 -16.07 -1.60 -10.45
C VAL A 30 -16.19 -2.21 -11.84
N ARG A 31 -17.43 -2.56 -12.24
CA ARG A 31 -17.76 -3.02 -13.58
C ARG A 31 -18.45 -1.96 -14.41
N THR A 32 -17.91 -0.75 -14.45
CA THR A 32 -18.03 0.15 -15.61
C THR A 32 -17.21 1.39 -15.32
N PRO A 33 -16.52 1.95 -16.31
CA PRO A 33 -15.76 3.16 -16.10
C PRO A 33 -16.73 4.29 -15.75
N ALA A 34 -16.50 4.93 -14.60
CA ALA A 34 -16.96 6.28 -14.39
C ALA A 34 -16.42 7.16 -15.55
N PRO A 35 -17.15 8.20 -16.01
CA PRO A 35 -16.65 9.12 -17.02
C PRO A 35 -15.22 9.57 -16.69
N GLY A 36 -14.27 9.31 -17.58
CA GLY A 36 -12.84 9.59 -17.38
C GLY A 36 -11.96 8.41 -16.93
N LEU A 37 -12.50 7.21 -16.81
CA LEU A 37 -11.74 5.96 -16.69
C LEU A 37 -11.72 5.21 -18.03
N GLU A 38 -10.63 4.52 -18.35
CA GLU A 38 -10.51 3.78 -19.61
C GLU A 38 -11.34 2.50 -19.59
N LEU A 39 -12.02 2.20 -20.70
CA LEU A 39 -12.95 1.07 -20.82
C LEU A 39 -12.30 -0.31 -20.63
N ASN A 40 -11.00 -0.42 -20.86
CA ASN A 40 -10.25 -1.67 -20.73
C ASN A 40 -9.67 -1.88 -19.32
N GLU A 41 -9.62 -0.85 -18.47
CA GLU A 41 -9.11 -0.94 -17.11
C GLU A 41 -10.09 -1.64 -16.18
N ARG A 42 -9.56 -2.32 -15.15
CA ARG A 42 -10.34 -2.86 -14.03
C ARG A 42 -9.98 -2.11 -12.77
N TRP A 43 -11.00 -1.65 -12.06
CA TRP A 43 -10.83 -0.88 -10.84
C TRP A 43 -11.48 -1.61 -9.66
N ILE A 44 -10.84 -1.50 -8.51
CA ILE A 44 -11.31 -2.06 -7.25
C ILE A 44 -11.76 -0.89 -6.37
N PHE A 45 -13.05 -0.83 -6.05
CA PHE A 45 -13.59 0.16 -5.13
C PHE A 45 -13.47 -0.35 -3.69
N LYS A 46 -12.80 0.43 -2.84
CA LYS A 46 -12.64 0.18 -1.41
C LYS A 46 -13.38 1.27 -0.63
N THR A 47 -14.28 0.88 0.25
CA THR A 47 -14.96 1.81 1.17
C THR A 47 -14.71 1.37 2.62
N PRO A 48 -14.25 2.28 3.50
CA PRO A 48 -14.06 1.94 4.91
C PRO A 48 -15.43 1.82 5.61
N LYS A 49 -15.56 0.85 6.52
CA LYS A 49 -16.77 0.72 7.37
C LYS A 49 -16.91 1.86 8.36
N ILE A 50 -15.77 2.41 8.81
CA ILE A 50 -15.71 3.56 9.71
C ILE A 50 -14.68 4.54 9.17
N PHE A 51 -15.11 5.76 8.86
CA PHE A 51 -14.26 6.80 8.32
C PHE A 51 -13.31 7.37 9.39
N ARG A 52 -12.03 7.01 9.33
CA ARG A 52 -10.96 7.56 10.20
C ARG A 52 -9.82 8.14 9.38
N GLY A 53 -10.07 8.49 8.13
CA GLY A 53 -9.13 9.17 7.25
C GLY A 53 -8.37 8.28 6.28
N GLU A 54 -8.69 6.99 6.22
CA GLU A 54 -8.10 6.00 5.31
C GLU A 54 -8.14 6.47 3.85
N ILE A 55 -9.27 7.05 3.41
CA ILE A 55 -9.47 7.48 2.02
C ILE A 55 -8.48 8.55 1.59
N TRP A 56 -8.36 9.62 2.39
CA TRP A 56 -7.45 10.71 2.03
C TRP A 56 -6.00 10.28 2.23
N ALA A 57 -5.71 9.43 3.22
CA ALA A 57 -4.37 8.93 3.45
C ALA A 57 -3.89 8.07 2.27
N GLU A 58 -4.72 7.13 1.81
CA GLU A 58 -4.44 6.28 0.64
C GLU A 58 -4.17 7.13 -0.61
N LYS A 59 -5.04 8.10 -0.92
CA LYS A 59 -4.85 8.95 -2.11
C LYS A 59 -3.59 9.82 -2.01
N ILE A 60 -3.35 10.47 -0.86
CA ILE A 60 -2.17 11.33 -0.70
C ILE A 60 -0.89 10.48 -0.75
N ALA A 61 -0.86 9.32 -0.11
CA ALA A 61 0.28 8.42 -0.17
C ALA A 61 0.57 7.98 -1.62
N ALA A 62 -0.44 7.54 -2.36
CA ALA A 62 -0.28 7.16 -3.76
C ALA A 62 0.32 8.29 -4.63
N GLU A 63 -0.16 9.52 -4.44
CA GLU A 63 0.37 10.71 -5.13
C GLU A 63 1.82 11.04 -4.75
N ILE A 64 2.19 10.88 -3.48
CA ILE A 64 3.58 11.07 -3.03
C ILE A 64 4.48 10.00 -3.65
N GLY A 65 4.09 8.72 -3.59
CA GLY A 65 4.87 7.61 -4.15
C GLY A 65 5.13 7.78 -5.65
N GLN A 66 4.10 8.14 -6.41
CA GLN A 66 4.24 8.42 -7.85
C GLN A 66 5.18 9.60 -8.12
N ARG A 67 5.11 10.67 -7.32
CA ARG A 67 6.02 11.84 -7.44
C ARG A 67 7.45 11.53 -7.06
N MET A 68 7.68 10.54 -6.19
CA MET A 68 9.00 10.00 -5.89
C MET A 68 9.56 9.12 -7.01
N GLY A 69 8.76 8.83 -8.04
CA GLY A 69 9.14 7.93 -9.13
C GLY A 69 9.09 6.45 -8.74
N LEU A 70 8.43 6.10 -7.64
CA LEU A 70 8.27 4.71 -7.22
C LEU A 70 7.10 4.05 -7.99
N PRO A 71 7.27 2.80 -8.45
CA PRO A 71 6.15 1.96 -8.87
C PRO A 71 5.09 1.90 -7.78
N THR A 72 3.94 2.53 -8.00
CA THR A 72 2.91 2.77 -6.99
C THR A 72 1.53 2.52 -7.57
N ALA A 73 0.69 1.76 -6.87
CA ALA A 73 -0.68 1.51 -7.30
C ALA A 73 -1.43 2.82 -7.53
N ARG A 74 -2.13 2.92 -8.66
CA ARG A 74 -2.91 4.12 -8.99
C ARG A 74 -4.21 4.13 -8.18
N ILE A 75 -4.35 5.16 -7.36
CA ILE A 75 -5.53 5.38 -6.51
C ILE A 75 -6.24 6.66 -6.93
N GLU A 76 -7.56 6.61 -7.08
CA GLU A 76 -8.41 7.78 -7.25
C GLU A 76 -9.52 7.83 -6.19
N LEU A 77 -10.04 9.02 -5.92
CA LEU A 77 -11.17 9.19 -5.01
C LEU A 77 -12.48 8.82 -5.70
N ALA A 78 -13.40 8.21 -4.97
CA ALA A 78 -14.67 7.78 -5.54
C ALA A 78 -15.85 7.92 -4.58
N ARG A 79 -17.04 8.02 -5.16
CA ARG A 79 -18.33 7.96 -4.48
C ARG A 79 -19.24 6.95 -5.18
N GLY A 80 -20.09 6.29 -4.41
CA GLY A 80 -21.09 5.36 -4.94
C GLY A 80 -22.33 5.34 -4.04
N GLU A 81 -23.21 4.38 -4.28
CA GLU A 81 -24.42 4.14 -3.49
C GLU A 81 -24.50 2.65 -3.15
N SER A 82 -24.71 2.30 -1.87
CA SER A 82 -24.93 0.93 -1.42
C SER A 82 -26.13 0.90 -0.50
N GLU A 83 -27.06 -0.03 -0.73
CA GLU A 83 -28.31 -0.17 0.04
C GLU A 83 -29.15 1.13 0.15
N GLY A 84 -29.02 2.03 -0.83
CA GLY A 84 -29.70 3.33 -0.86
C GLY A 84 -28.96 4.46 -0.12
N ASP A 85 -27.81 4.17 0.50
CA ASP A 85 -26.97 5.15 1.18
C ASP A 85 -25.74 5.54 0.34
N ALA A 86 -25.43 6.84 0.34
CA ALA A 86 -24.24 7.35 -0.33
C ALA A 86 -22.97 6.93 0.42
N ILE A 87 -22.04 6.30 -0.30
CA ILE A 87 -20.75 5.84 0.23
C ILE A 87 -19.59 6.55 -0.45
N SER A 88 -18.50 6.74 0.29
CA SER A 88 -17.26 7.36 -0.21
C SER A 88 -16.11 6.37 -0.03
N GLY A 89 -15.23 6.31 -1.01
CA GLY A 89 -14.12 5.35 -1.03
C GLY A 89 -12.98 5.80 -1.92
N THR A 90 -12.12 4.84 -2.20
CA THR A 90 -11.09 4.95 -3.24
C THR A 90 -11.34 3.90 -4.32
N ILE A 91 -10.96 4.20 -5.55
CA ILE A 91 -10.77 3.17 -6.57
C ILE A 91 -9.27 2.94 -6.80
N SER A 92 -8.86 1.68 -6.83
CA SER A 92 -7.50 1.25 -7.14
C SER A 92 -7.49 0.58 -8.50
N LEU A 93 -6.60 1.02 -9.39
CA LEU A 93 -6.39 0.33 -10.66
C LEU A 93 -5.83 -1.06 -10.38
N ASN A 94 -6.42 -2.09 -10.98
CA ASN A 94 -5.94 -3.46 -10.85
C ASN A 94 -4.70 -3.66 -11.71
N PHE A 95 -3.53 -3.58 -11.07
CA PHE A 95 -2.22 -3.82 -11.69
C PHE A 95 -1.92 -5.30 -11.94
N ALA A 96 -2.77 -6.22 -11.48
CA ALA A 96 -2.63 -7.66 -11.61
C ALA A 96 -3.86 -8.29 -12.28
N ASP A 97 -4.28 -7.73 -13.43
CA ASP A 97 -5.43 -8.22 -14.17
C ASP A 97 -5.13 -9.55 -14.92
N PRO A 98 -5.83 -10.65 -14.60
CA PRO A 98 -5.61 -11.94 -15.26
C PRO A 98 -5.88 -11.92 -16.77
N ARG A 99 -6.69 -10.99 -17.27
CA ARG A 99 -6.92 -10.80 -18.72
C ARG A 99 -5.64 -10.42 -19.45
N ASN A 100 -4.73 -9.74 -18.75
CA ASN A 100 -3.41 -9.37 -19.25
C ASN A 100 -2.36 -10.46 -18.97
N GLY A 101 -2.76 -11.60 -18.40
CA GLY A 101 -1.84 -12.66 -17.97
C GLY A 101 -1.00 -12.29 -16.75
N LEU A 102 -1.55 -11.46 -15.87
CA LEU A 102 -0.92 -11.01 -14.63
C LEU A 102 -1.73 -11.52 -13.43
N THR A 103 -1.05 -12.05 -12.42
CA THR A 103 -1.68 -12.49 -11.16
C THR A 103 -0.85 -11.98 -10.00
N LEU A 104 -1.48 -11.42 -8.97
CA LEU A 104 -0.81 -11.02 -7.74
C LEU A 104 -0.61 -12.25 -6.84
N GLU A 105 0.62 -12.44 -6.38
CA GLU A 105 0.97 -13.37 -5.32
C GLU A 105 1.37 -12.57 -4.07
N PRO A 106 0.49 -12.50 -3.06
CA PRO A 106 0.76 -11.79 -1.81
C PRO A 106 1.97 -12.35 -1.06
N GLY A 107 2.69 -11.49 -0.33
CA GLY A 107 3.90 -11.87 0.40
C GLY A 107 3.72 -13.06 1.35
N ASN A 108 2.58 -13.20 2.05
CA ASN A 108 2.32 -14.38 2.88
C ASN A 108 2.31 -15.68 2.08
N GLU A 109 1.73 -15.68 0.89
CA GLU A 109 1.66 -16.88 0.05
C GLU A 109 3.04 -17.23 -0.52
N LEU A 110 3.79 -16.22 -0.96
CA LEU A 110 5.18 -16.37 -1.41
C LEU A 110 6.06 -17.00 -0.33
N MET A 111 5.92 -16.49 0.90
CA MET A 111 6.70 -16.96 2.04
C MET A 111 6.21 -18.32 2.57
N ASP A 112 4.91 -18.62 2.48
CA ASP A 112 4.35 -19.93 2.84
C ASP A 112 4.87 -21.02 1.89
N ALA A 113 4.94 -20.73 0.59
CA ALA A 113 5.42 -21.66 -0.44
C ALA A 113 6.86 -22.13 -0.20
N GLN A 114 7.71 -21.31 0.42
CA GLN A 114 9.08 -21.68 0.80
C GLN A 114 9.20 -22.28 2.23
N ALA A 115 8.07 -22.59 2.89
CA ALA A 115 8.00 -22.97 4.30
C ALA A 115 8.64 -21.94 5.26
N ARG A 116 8.85 -20.71 4.78
CA ARG A 116 9.47 -19.62 5.52
C ARG A 116 8.53 -19.15 6.64
N VAL A 117 7.23 -19.02 6.38
CA VAL A 117 6.23 -18.56 7.36
C VAL A 117 6.22 -19.36 8.66
N ARG A 118 6.42 -20.69 8.64
CA ARG A 118 6.44 -21.50 9.88
C ARG A 118 7.67 -21.20 10.74
N THR A 119 8.79 -20.87 10.13
CA THR A 119 10.03 -20.47 10.80
C THR A 119 9.90 -19.05 11.38
N TYR A 120 9.19 -18.16 10.67
CA TYR A 120 8.98 -16.76 11.06
C TYR A 120 7.80 -16.53 12.01
N LYS A 121 6.87 -17.48 12.14
CA LYS A 121 5.80 -17.45 13.17
C LYS A 121 6.29 -17.32 14.62
N LYS A 122 7.58 -17.59 14.85
CA LYS A 122 8.24 -17.39 16.15
C LYS A 122 8.55 -15.92 16.47
N HIS A 123 8.67 -15.06 15.44
CA HIS A 123 8.80 -13.60 15.52
C HIS A 123 7.49 -12.85 15.20
N ASP A 124 6.51 -13.54 14.61
CA ASP A 124 5.20 -13.04 14.18
C ASP A 124 4.16 -12.82 15.30
N LYS A 125 4.57 -12.80 16.58
CA LYS A 125 3.61 -12.46 17.63
C LYS A 125 3.07 -11.03 17.51
N ASP A 126 3.74 -10.19 16.71
CA ASP A 126 3.46 -8.76 16.58
C ASP A 126 3.27 -8.28 15.12
N GLY A 127 3.15 -9.18 14.12
CA GLY A 127 2.90 -8.78 12.72
C GLY A 127 4.06 -8.09 11.99
N VAL A 128 5.29 -8.24 12.51
CA VAL A 128 6.50 -7.58 11.97
C VAL A 128 6.99 -8.31 10.71
N LEU A 129 7.20 -7.54 9.64
CA LEU A 129 7.81 -8.02 8.40
C LEU A 129 9.29 -8.40 8.64
N ALA A 130 9.63 -9.67 8.46
CA ALA A 130 11.01 -10.13 8.53
C ALA A 130 11.78 -9.73 7.25
N LEU A 131 12.43 -8.57 7.26
CA LEU A 131 13.11 -8.00 6.08
C LEU A 131 14.11 -8.95 5.44
N ASP A 132 14.98 -9.60 6.22
CA ASP A 132 15.96 -10.56 5.71
C ASP A 132 15.28 -11.66 4.87
N ALA A 133 14.13 -12.14 5.33
CA ALA A 133 13.37 -13.17 4.66
C ALA A 133 12.78 -12.69 3.33
N VAL A 134 12.35 -11.43 3.26
CA VAL A 134 11.89 -10.80 2.02
C VAL A 134 13.05 -10.68 1.03
N PHE A 135 14.19 -10.11 1.46
CA PHE A 135 15.35 -9.94 0.59
C PHE A 135 15.90 -11.29 0.10
N ASP A 136 16.00 -12.29 0.97
CA ASP A 136 16.32 -13.67 0.60
C ASP A 136 15.36 -14.18 -0.49
N TYR A 137 14.05 -14.02 -0.28
CA TYR A 137 13.03 -14.47 -1.22
C TYR A 137 13.20 -13.79 -2.58
N LEU A 138 13.35 -12.47 -2.62
CA LEU A 138 13.49 -11.71 -3.86
C LEU A 138 14.72 -12.19 -4.65
N ASN A 139 15.84 -12.40 -3.96
CA ASN A 139 17.10 -12.84 -4.58
C ASN A 139 17.05 -14.30 -5.04
N GLU A 140 16.64 -15.23 -4.18
CA GLU A 140 16.62 -16.67 -4.48
C GLU A 140 15.65 -17.01 -5.61
N ASN A 141 14.49 -16.34 -5.65
CA ASN A 141 13.47 -16.56 -6.69
C ASN A 141 13.68 -15.67 -7.93
N LYS A 142 14.75 -14.87 -7.95
CA LYS A 142 15.09 -13.96 -9.05
C LYS A 142 13.91 -13.06 -9.43
N VAL A 143 13.24 -12.53 -8.42
CA VAL A 143 12.14 -11.58 -8.62
C VAL A 143 12.71 -10.35 -9.31
N ARG A 144 12.11 -9.98 -10.44
CA ARG A 144 12.53 -8.83 -11.23
C ARG A 144 11.96 -7.53 -10.67
N ALA A 145 12.53 -6.41 -11.10
CA ALA A 145 11.96 -5.09 -10.84
C ALA A 145 10.49 -5.01 -11.26
N PRO A 146 9.71 -4.07 -10.68
CA PRO A 146 8.32 -3.84 -11.08
C PRO A 146 8.16 -3.63 -12.59
N LEU A 147 7.00 -4.01 -13.12
CA LEU A 147 6.70 -3.90 -14.56
C LEU A 147 6.72 -2.43 -15.04
N ASP A 148 6.41 -1.51 -14.14
CA ASP A 148 6.39 -0.05 -14.30
C ASP A 148 7.61 0.63 -13.65
N ALA A 149 8.71 -0.11 -13.47
CA ALA A 149 10.00 0.42 -13.01
C ALA A 149 10.45 1.65 -13.82
N THR A 150 10.85 2.70 -13.11
CA THR A 150 11.26 4.00 -13.69
C THR A 150 12.77 4.14 -13.83
N LEU A 151 13.53 3.42 -13.01
CA LEU A 151 14.98 3.34 -13.04
C LEU A 151 15.40 2.06 -13.76
N PRO A 152 16.13 2.16 -14.88
CA PRO A 152 16.67 1.00 -15.57
C PRO A 152 17.76 0.32 -14.72
N ASP A 153 17.96 -0.97 -14.95
CA ASP A 153 19.03 -1.79 -14.35
C ASP A 153 18.95 -2.06 -12.84
N GLU A 154 18.04 -1.41 -12.12
CA GLU A 154 17.76 -1.72 -10.71
C GLU A 154 16.90 -2.98 -10.55
N ASP A 155 17.09 -3.69 -9.43
CA ASP A 155 16.42 -4.96 -9.15
C ASP A 155 15.25 -4.83 -8.15
N ALA A 156 14.57 -5.94 -7.87
CA ALA A 156 13.46 -5.95 -6.91
C ALA A 156 13.88 -5.51 -5.50
N ALA A 157 15.10 -5.84 -5.06
CA ALA A 157 15.59 -5.48 -3.73
C ALA A 157 15.80 -3.97 -3.61
N PHE A 158 16.31 -3.32 -4.67
CA PHE A 158 16.42 -1.87 -4.75
C PHE A 158 15.05 -1.19 -4.61
N TYR A 159 14.07 -1.60 -5.41
CA TYR A 159 12.71 -1.02 -5.35
C TYR A 159 12.04 -1.28 -3.99
N PHE A 160 12.20 -2.48 -3.43
CA PHE A 160 11.67 -2.79 -2.10
C PHE A 160 12.29 -1.91 -1.02
N THR A 161 13.59 -1.63 -1.10
CA THR A 161 14.26 -0.66 -0.23
C THR A 161 13.66 0.74 -0.38
N GLY A 162 13.37 1.17 -1.61
CA GLY A 162 12.64 2.40 -1.90
C GLY A 162 11.25 2.44 -1.23
N TYR A 163 10.53 1.32 -1.21
CA TYR A 163 9.24 1.22 -0.52
C TYR A 163 9.37 1.40 1.00
N LEU A 164 10.43 0.87 1.62
CA LEU A 164 10.69 1.06 3.06
C LEU A 164 11.04 2.51 3.41
N VAL A 165 11.85 3.18 2.57
CA VAL A 165 12.13 4.62 2.72
C VAL A 165 10.85 5.43 2.58
N PHE A 166 10.00 5.06 1.62
CA PHE A 166 8.70 5.68 1.43
C PHE A 166 7.76 5.48 2.62
N ASP A 167 7.71 4.28 3.20
CA ASP A 167 6.94 4.01 4.43
C ASP A 167 7.35 4.90 5.58
N ALA A 168 8.65 5.05 5.79
CA ALA A 168 9.18 5.94 6.82
C ALA A 168 8.77 7.40 6.57
N LEU A 169 8.80 7.85 5.32
CA LEU A 169 8.42 9.21 4.94
C LEU A 169 6.94 9.50 5.23
N ILE A 170 6.03 8.57 4.89
CA ILE A 170 4.60 8.76 5.08
C ILE A 170 4.10 8.28 6.45
N GLY A 171 4.99 7.73 7.29
CA GLY A 171 4.64 7.13 8.57
C GLY A 171 3.69 5.94 8.44
N ASN A 172 3.90 5.10 7.44
CA ASN A 172 3.16 3.86 7.28
C ASN A 172 3.75 2.78 8.21
N VAL A 173 2.93 2.26 9.11
CA VAL A 173 3.34 1.25 10.09
C VAL A 173 2.70 -0.12 9.85
N ASP A 174 1.94 -0.25 8.77
CA ASP A 174 1.17 -1.46 8.46
C ASP A 174 1.76 -2.20 7.25
N ARG A 175 3.08 -2.09 7.04
CA ARG A 175 3.80 -2.88 6.03
C ARG A 175 3.99 -4.31 6.55
N HIS A 176 2.95 -5.13 6.45
CA HIS A 176 2.96 -6.54 6.82
C HIS A 176 2.96 -7.45 5.58
N HIS A 177 3.01 -8.76 5.80
CA HIS A 177 3.17 -9.77 4.76
C HIS A 177 2.09 -9.79 3.65
N GLN A 178 0.93 -9.15 3.83
CA GLN A 178 -0.09 -9.05 2.78
C GLN A 178 -0.02 -7.71 2.01
N ASN A 179 0.65 -6.69 2.57
CA ASN A 179 0.78 -5.36 1.99
C ASN A 179 2.06 -5.21 1.13
N TRP A 180 2.49 -6.33 0.54
CA TRP A 180 3.47 -6.44 -0.54
C TRP A 180 3.26 -7.76 -1.27
N GLY A 181 3.88 -7.92 -2.45
CA GLY A 181 3.83 -9.17 -3.20
C GLY A 181 4.57 -9.09 -4.52
N ALA A 182 4.39 -10.10 -5.35
CA ALA A 182 4.93 -10.16 -6.70
C ALA A 182 3.81 -10.41 -7.72
N ILE A 183 3.94 -9.84 -8.91
CA ILE A 183 3.11 -10.14 -10.06
C ILE A 183 3.76 -11.30 -10.82
N ARG A 184 3.02 -12.41 -10.96
CA ARG A 184 3.36 -13.48 -11.87
C ARG A 184 2.81 -13.18 -13.26
N THR A 185 3.69 -13.16 -14.25
CA THR A 185 3.34 -13.04 -15.67
C THR A 185 3.01 -14.41 -16.27
N ARG A 186 2.39 -14.42 -17.46
CA ARG A 186 1.97 -15.65 -18.17
C ARG A 186 3.12 -16.63 -18.43
N ASP A 187 4.34 -16.14 -18.62
CA ASP A 187 5.54 -16.95 -18.82
C ASP A 187 6.12 -17.51 -17.50
N GLY A 188 5.50 -17.19 -16.36
CA GLY A 188 5.90 -17.63 -15.03
C GLY A 188 6.91 -16.71 -14.34
N THR A 189 7.39 -15.66 -15.00
CA THR A 189 8.31 -14.68 -14.40
C THR A 189 7.64 -13.95 -13.24
N LEU A 190 8.40 -13.71 -12.16
CA LEU A 190 7.98 -12.88 -11.04
C LEU A 190 8.55 -11.48 -11.16
N HIS A 191 7.70 -10.48 -11.04
CA HIS A 191 8.07 -9.07 -10.92
C HIS A 191 7.58 -8.55 -9.57
N LEU A 192 8.35 -7.72 -8.87
CA LEU A 192 7.86 -7.08 -7.66
C LEU A 192 6.60 -6.26 -7.98
N ALA A 193 5.55 -6.36 -7.16
CA ALA A 193 4.36 -5.54 -7.36
C ALA A 193 4.66 -4.05 -7.11
N PRO A 194 3.93 -3.11 -7.75
CA PRO A 194 3.90 -1.72 -7.30
C PRO A 194 3.58 -1.64 -5.81
N THR A 195 4.04 -0.63 -5.09
CA THR A 195 3.65 -0.47 -3.68
C THR A 195 2.15 -0.11 -3.57
N PHE A 196 1.43 -0.73 -2.63
CA PHE A 196 -0.02 -0.58 -2.45
C PHE A 196 -0.42 -0.62 -0.96
N ASP A 197 -1.69 -0.28 -0.69
CA ASP A 197 -2.34 -0.27 0.63
C ASP A 197 -1.61 0.58 1.68
N HIS A 198 -1.70 1.89 1.53
CA HIS A 198 -1.11 2.89 2.41
C HIS A 198 -2.16 3.62 3.26
N GLY A 199 -3.37 3.09 3.38
CA GLY A 199 -4.48 3.73 4.08
C GLY A 199 -4.22 3.89 5.59
N ALA A 200 -3.24 3.15 6.14
CA ALA A 200 -2.76 3.25 7.51
C ALA A 200 -1.67 4.32 7.73
N SER A 201 -1.36 5.15 6.72
CA SER A 201 -0.31 6.17 6.77
C SER A 201 -0.79 7.55 7.26
N LEU A 202 0.14 8.51 7.27
CA LEU A 202 -0.08 9.95 7.45
C LEU A 202 -0.84 10.31 8.72
N SER A 203 -0.69 9.47 9.76
CA SER A 203 -1.32 9.70 11.05
C SER A 203 -2.85 9.77 10.98
N ARG A 204 -3.48 9.08 10.01
CA ARG A 204 -4.92 9.22 9.72
C ARG A 204 -5.83 9.13 10.95
N ALA A 205 -5.49 8.25 11.89
CA ALA A 205 -6.24 8.02 13.13
C ALA A 205 -6.11 9.15 14.18
N LEU A 206 -5.31 10.20 13.96
CA LEU A 206 -5.20 11.31 14.90
C LEU A 206 -6.43 12.22 14.89
N GLY A 207 -7.17 12.21 16.00
CA GLY A 207 -8.31 13.11 16.20
C GLY A 207 -7.93 14.60 16.14
N PRO A 208 -8.87 15.50 15.77
CA PRO A 208 -8.60 16.93 15.56
C PRO A 208 -7.89 17.62 16.73
N ARG A 209 -8.28 17.31 17.97
CA ARG A 209 -7.67 17.89 19.17
C ARG A 209 -6.18 17.52 19.31
N LYS A 210 -5.82 16.25 19.04
CA LYS A 210 -4.42 15.81 19.09
C LYS A 210 -3.60 16.47 17.98
N ARG A 211 -4.15 16.55 16.76
CA ARG A 211 -3.50 17.27 15.63
C ARG A 211 -3.22 18.73 15.99
N GLN A 212 -4.21 19.44 16.53
CA GLN A 212 -4.05 20.83 16.94
C GLN A 212 -2.99 20.98 18.06
N ASN A 213 -2.97 20.06 19.02
CA ASN A 213 -1.97 20.07 20.09
C ASN A 213 -0.54 19.87 19.55
N TYR A 214 -0.33 18.93 18.61
CA TYR A 214 0.98 18.72 18.01
C TYR A 214 1.45 19.96 17.23
N LEU A 215 0.56 20.60 16.47
CA LEU A 215 0.85 21.83 15.72
C LEU A 215 1.17 23.01 16.65
N ASN A 216 0.35 23.21 17.68
CA ASN A 216 0.47 24.37 18.57
C ASN A 216 1.65 24.29 19.52
N ASN A 217 1.99 23.09 20.00
CA ASN A 217 3.01 22.92 21.03
C ASN A 217 4.40 22.64 20.46
N LYS A 218 4.60 22.72 19.13
CA LYS A 218 5.83 22.29 18.45
C LYS A 218 6.29 20.89 18.89
N GLN A 219 5.34 20.04 19.26
CA GLN A 219 5.58 18.67 19.72
C GLN A 219 5.71 17.70 18.54
N LEU A 220 6.01 18.22 17.35
CA LEU A 220 6.31 17.38 16.20
C LEU A 220 7.48 16.45 16.52
N ASP A 221 8.50 16.95 17.23
CA ASP A 221 9.64 16.14 17.67
C ASP A 221 9.23 15.04 18.66
N GLN A 222 8.27 15.31 19.54
CA GLN A 222 7.73 14.31 20.47
C GLN A 222 6.88 13.27 19.73
N TYR A 223 6.15 13.70 18.69
CA TYR A 223 5.42 12.82 17.81
C TYR A 223 6.37 11.91 17.04
N VAL A 224 7.40 12.47 16.40
CA VAL A 224 8.50 11.74 15.75
C VAL A 224 9.18 10.79 16.74
N ALA A 225 9.41 11.22 17.99
CA ALA A 225 10.03 10.39 19.01
C ALA A 225 9.13 9.25 19.53
N MET A 226 7.79 9.37 19.45
CA MET A 226 6.89 8.25 19.74
C MET A 226 7.10 7.12 18.73
N TRP A 227 7.39 7.45 17.47
CA TRP A 227 7.72 6.46 16.44
C TRP A 227 9.10 5.81 16.64
N ARG A 228 9.96 6.36 17.50
CA ARG A 228 11.26 5.75 17.90
C ARG A 228 11.17 4.83 19.12
N LYS A 229 10.07 4.85 19.88
CA LYS A 229 10.00 4.14 21.18
C LYS A 229 9.98 2.62 21.07
N ASP A 230 9.64 2.08 19.90
CA ASP A 230 9.65 0.64 19.62
C ASP A 230 10.97 0.18 18.95
N GLU A 231 11.97 1.07 18.79
CA GLU A 231 13.30 0.68 18.34
C GLU A 231 14.08 -0.05 19.46
N PRO A 232 14.70 -1.22 19.18
CA PRO A 232 15.73 -1.73 20.05
C PRO A 232 16.83 -0.66 20.19
N LYS A 233 17.23 -0.36 21.43
CA LYS A 233 18.22 0.68 21.81
C LYS A 233 19.61 0.58 21.14
N SER A 234 19.83 -0.37 20.24
CA SER A 234 21.10 -0.62 19.56
C SER A 234 21.27 0.08 18.22
N LEU A 235 20.27 0.81 17.71
CA LEU A 235 20.38 1.53 16.44
C LEU A 235 20.20 3.05 16.67
N LEU A 236 21.32 3.74 16.86
CA LEU A 236 21.43 5.21 16.77
C LEU A 236 22.52 5.55 15.75
N PRO A 237 22.50 6.71 15.06
CA PRO A 237 21.37 7.54 14.67
C PRO A 237 21.26 7.62 13.13
N ALA A 238 20.05 7.56 12.57
CA ALA A 238 19.84 8.05 11.21
C ALA A 238 20.03 9.57 11.23
N GLU A 239 21.21 10.03 10.82
CA GLU A 239 21.43 11.41 10.44
C GLU A 239 20.37 11.78 9.39
N VAL A 240 19.66 12.86 9.67
CA VAL A 240 18.71 13.46 8.74
C VAL A 240 19.49 13.77 7.47
N ILE A 241 19.26 12.98 6.41
CA ILE A 241 19.77 13.29 5.07
C ILE A 241 19.05 14.55 4.62
N VAL A 242 19.69 15.70 4.84
CA VAL A 242 19.32 16.95 4.21
C VAL A 242 19.85 16.86 2.77
N LEU A 243 18.97 16.52 1.83
CA LEU A 243 19.27 16.69 0.41
C LEU A 243 19.32 18.21 0.13
N HIS A 244 20.51 18.68 -0.24
CA HIS A 244 20.76 20.04 -0.75
C HIS A 244 20.34 20.18 -2.21
#